data_AF-A0A356J4H6-F1
#
_entry.id   AF-A0A356J4H6-F1
#
_cell.length_a   1.000
_cell.length_b   1.000
_cell.length_c   1.000
_cell.angle_alpha   90.00
_cell.angle_beta   90.00
_cell.angle_gamma   90.00
#
_symmetry.space_group_name_H-M   'P 1'
#
loop_
_entity.id
_entity.type
_entity.pdbx_description
1 polymer ?
#
loop_
_entity_poly.entity_id
_entity_poly.type
_entity_poly.pdbx_seq_one_letter_code
_entity_poly.pdbx_strand_id
1 'polypeptide(L)'
;MSRACVRKSVFWAWVAVLAFGACPAVTEPGFTIRLDVDLDGVKSGERLYEIPGCLTLDLREAGEDPALRKYDAREGNYLSFRLPDGTCPVLEAHMPSVKASRVGLPLGFIGGTGGVRRVVLNYAKTHFSIAADGHMDDDMLLQPCPPADPEKARILSARVKKAEFSTPADPDALPLVKDVRPIARSVQYWTPGDHNAWVGDVALGFHKGRFHVFYLYDRRHHASKAGAAGHCFAHISSADLVHWDEHPHAVPIENWWETLGTGTPFEYDGKLYLAYGLHTSRCTKDPKYPIGATYAVSEDGIHFTKS
;
A
#
# COMPACT_ATOMS: atom_id res chain seq x y z
N MET A 1 -44.53 52.46 -8.15
CA MET A 1 -44.40 51.03 -7.79
C MET A 1 -42.92 50.66 -7.76
N SER A 2 -42.55 49.89 -6.75
CA SER A 2 -41.23 49.79 -6.09
C SER A 2 -40.03 49.42 -6.96
N ARG A 3 -38.96 50.23 -6.89
CA ARG A 3 -37.58 49.78 -7.17
C ARG A 3 -36.95 49.36 -5.84
N ALA A 4 -36.81 48.05 -5.64
CA ALA A 4 -36.10 47.48 -4.50
C ALA A 4 -34.59 47.44 -4.80
N CYS A 5 -33.85 48.14 -3.96
CA CYS A 5 -32.40 48.16 -3.85
C CYS A 5 -31.92 46.85 -3.23
N VAL A 6 -31.08 46.08 -3.93
CA VAL A 6 -30.38 44.93 -3.35
C VAL A 6 -28.96 45.37 -2.99
N ARG A 7 -28.70 45.45 -1.68
CA ARG A 7 -27.40 45.73 -1.07
C ARG A 7 -26.40 44.63 -1.42
N LYS A 8 -25.27 45.00 -2.02
CA LYS A 8 -24.02 44.23 -1.91
C LYS A 8 -23.30 44.70 -0.64
N SER A 9 -23.35 43.90 0.41
CA SER A 9 -22.51 44.10 1.59
C SER A 9 -21.29 43.18 1.49
N VAL A 10 -20.16 43.79 1.19
CA VAL A 10 -18.82 43.25 1.37
C VAL A 10 -18.57 43.14 2.89
N PHE A 11 -18.23 41.96 3.38
CA PHE A 11 -17.75 41.78 4.75
C PHE A 11 -16.39 41.07 4.66
N TRP A 12 -15.32 41.85 4.78
CA TRP A 12 -14.00 41.35 5.12
C TRP A 12 -13.97 41.20 6.64
N ALA A 13 -14.06 39.97 7.14
CA ALA A 13 -13.81 39.68 8.54
C ALA A 13 -12.37 39.21 8.69
N TRP A 14 -11.53 40.10 9.22
CA TRP A 14 -10.25 39.75 9.83
C TRP A 14 -10.51 38.83 11.02
N VAL A 15 -10.00 37.59 10.97
CA VAL A 15 -9.90 36.74 12.16
C VAL A 15 -8.46 36.82 12.66
N ALA A 16 -8.34 37.37 13.86
CA ALA A 16 -7.10 37.49 14.60
C ALA A 16 -6.52 36.10 14.90
N VAL A 17 -5.22 35.97 14.65
CA VAL A 17 -4.39 34.84 15.06
C VAL A 17 -4.28 34.85 16.59
N LEU A 18 -4.86 33.84 17.23
CA LEU A 18 -4.52 33.46 18.59
C LEU A 18 -3.84 32.09 18.55
N ALA A 19 -2.53 32.14 18.71
CA ALA A 19 -1.67 30.96 18.82
C ALA A 19 -1.85 30.32 20.20
N PHE A 20 -2.53 29.16 20.20
CA PHE A 20 -2.27 28.05 21.11
C PHE A 20 -2.35 26.79 20.23
N GLY A 21 -1.19 26.22 19.89
CA GLY A 21 -1.09 25.08 18.99
C GLY A 21 -1.68 23.83 19.61
N ALA A 22 -2.91 23.51 19.24
CA ALA A 22 -3.40 22.13 19.28
C ALA A 22 -3.06 21.52 17.93
N CYS A 23 -2.07 20.62 17.87
CA CYS A 23 -1.85 19.83 16.66
C CYS A 23 -3.10 18.96 16.43
N PRO A 24 -3.88 19.17 15.35
CA PRO A 24 -4.99 18.28 15.07
C PRO A 24 -4.40 16.93 14.67
N ALA A 25 -4.78 15.88 15.37
CA ALA A 25 -4.31 14.55 15.06
C ALA A 25 -4.66 14.20 13.60
N VAL A 26 -3.66 13.76 12.84
CA VAL A 26 -3.71 13.63 11.38
C VAL A 26 -4.45 12.36 10.99
N THR A 27 -5.45 12.47 10.12
CA THR A 27 -6.16 11.34 9.51
C THR A 27 -6.12 11.41 7.99
N GLU A 28 -6.48 12.55 7.40
CA GLU A 28 -6.42 12.82 5.95
C GLU A 28 -5.69 14.16 5.71
N PRO A 29 -4.86 14.30 4.66
CA PRO A 29 -4.68 13.40 3.51
C PRO A 29 -3.63 12.29 3.74
N GLY A 30 -3.43 11.90 5.01
CA GLY A 30 -2.47 10.90 5.43
C GLY A 30 -1.15 11.49 5.90
N PHE A 31 -0.15 10.63 6.08
CA PHE A 31 1.19 11.01 6.54
C PHE A 31 2.29 10.12 5.94
N THR A 32 3.50 10.66 5.95
CA THR A 32 4.74 9.93 5.67
C THR A 32 5.72 10.15 6.81
N ILE A 33 6.33 9.06 7.30
CA ILE A 33 7.38 9.09 8.29
C ILE A 33 8.65 8.53 7.65
N ARG A 34 9.74 9.30 7.67
CA ARG A 34 11.03 8.86 7.16
C ARG A 34 12.01 8.74 8.32
N LEU A 35 12.57 7.56 8.52
CA LEU A 35 13.50 7.26 9.60
C LEU A 35 14.83 6.79 9.03
N ASP A 36 15.93 7.25 9.61
CA ASP A 36 17.26 6.68 9.35
C ASP A 36 17.55 5.69 10.49
N VAL A 37 17.54 4.39 10.19
CA VAL A 37 17.62 3.31 11.18
C VAL A 37 18.91 2.52 10.99
N ASP A 38 19.72 2.47 12.03
CA ASP A 38 20.96 1.71 12.12
C ASP A 38 20.70 0.24 12.45
N LEU A 39 20.89 -0.61 11.45
CA LEU A 39 20.66 -2.05 11.54
C LEU A 39 21.91 -2.83 11.95
N ASP A 40 23.06 -2.18 12.19
CA ASP A 40 24.28 -2.90 12.54
C ASP A 40 24.12 -3.67 13.84
N GLY A 41 24.49 -4.96 13.80
CA GLY A 41 24.39 -5.84 14.96
C GLY A 41 22.99 -5.93 15.56
N VAL A 42 21.93 -5.85 14.73
CA VAL A 42 20.54 -6.06 15.15
C VAL A 42 20.42 -7.37 15.93
N LYS A 43 19.82 -7.24 17.11
CA LYS A 43 19.23 -8.33 17.87
C LYS A 43 17.75 -8.01 17.93
N SER A 44 16.90 -8.91 17.45
CA SER A 44 15.45 -8.76 17.43
C SER A 44 14.84 -8.45 18.81
N GLY A 45 13.62 -7.92 18.84
CA GLY A 45 12.84 -7.66 20.04
C GLY A 45 12.96 -6.23 20.56
N GLU A 46 13.08 -5.25 19.67
CA GLU A 46 13.34 -3.85 20.02
C GLU A 46 12.30 -2.92 19.40
N ARG A 47 11.69 -2.05 20.20
CA ARG A 47 10.83 -0.98 19.69
C ARG A 47 11.68 0.22 19.28
N LEU A 48 11.57 0.60 18.01
CA LEU A 48 12.36 1.69 17.43
C LEU A 48 11.67 3.04 17.59
N TYR A 49 10.40 3.10 17.23
CA TYR A 49 9.63 4.32 17.13
C TYR A 49 8.16 4.04 17.40
N GLU A 50 7.45 4.99 17.99
CA GLU A 50 6.00 4.93 18.14
C GLU A 50 5.34 6.30 17.99
N ILE A 51 4.10 6.27 17.51
CA ILE A 51 3.12 7.33 17.74
C ILE A 51 2.03 6.69 18.60
N PRO A 52 1.95 7.01 19.91
CA PRO A 52 1.04 6.35 20.83
C PRO A 52 -0.41 6.33 20.33
N GLY A 53 -1.01 5.14 20.32
CA GLY A 53 -2.39 4.93 19.85
C GLY A 53 -2.56 4.84 18.32
N CYS A 54 -1.52 5.16 17.54
CA CYS A 54 -1.53 5.13 16.09
C CYS A 54 -0.71 3.96 15.53
N LEU A 55 0.62 4.00 15.67
CA LEU A 55 1.51 2.99 15.08
C LEU A 55 2.76 2.75 15.90
N THR A 56 3.34 1.57 15.74
CA THR A 56 4.68 1.22 16.21
C THR A 56 5.55 0.80 15.03
N LEU A 57 6.86 1.01 15.17
CA LEU A 57 7.90 0.43 14.33
C LEU A 57 8.83 -0.37 15.26
N ASP A 58 9.00 -1.64 14.94
CA ASP A 58 9.70 -2.61 15.76
C ASP A 58 10.72 -3.39 14.90
N LEU A 59 11.83 -3.80 15.53
CA LEU A 59 12.64 -4.92 15.05
C LEU A 59 12.15 -6.16 15.78
N ARG A 60 11.53 -7.09 15.07
CA ARG A 60 10.94 -8.31 15.66
C ARG A 60 11.60 -9.56 15.10
N GLU A 61 11.71 -10.60 15.91
CA GLU A 61 12.08 -11.94 15.42
C GLU A 61 10.84 -12.66 14.91
N ALA A 62 10.82 -13.00 13.62
CA ALA A 62 9.73 -13.79 13.06
C ALA A 62 9.86 -15.27 13.48
N GLY A 63 8.73 -15.85 13.89
CA GLY A 63 8.61 -17.25 14.29
C GLY A 63 8.70 -17.51 15.80
N GLU A 64 9.15 -16.53 16.60
CA GLU A 64 9.25 -16.66 18.07
C GLU A 64 7.92 -16.41 18.78
N ASP A 65 7.08 -15.50 18.27
CA ASP A 65 5.75 -15.22 18.84
C ASP A 65 4.72 -16.27 18.38
N PRO A 66 4.19 -17.11 19.29
CA PRO A 66 3.20 -18.13 18.94
C PRO A 66 1.93 -17.53 18.32
N ALA A 67 1.54 -16.30 18.70
CA ALA A 67 0.35 -15.63 18.17
C ALA A 67 0.54 -15.20 16.71
N LEU A 68 1.78 -14.95 16.29
CA LEU A 68 2.11 -14.52 14.93
C LEU A 68 2.65 -15.66 14.05
N ARG A 69 2.80 -16.88 14.58
CA ARG A 69 3.38 -18.01 13.84
C ARG A 69 2.75 -18.26 12.47
N LYS A 70 1.41 -18.19 12.38
CA LYS A 70 0.68 -18.33 11.11
C LYS A 70 0.98 -17.17 10.17
N TYR A 71 1.01 -15.96 10.71
CA TYR A 71 1.33 -14.78 9.94
C TYR A 71 2.75 -14.88 9.37
N ASP A 72 3.74 -15.07 10.24
CA ASP A 72 5.16 -15.12 9.88
C ASP A 72 5.47 -16.20 8.82
N ALA A 73 4.86 -17.37 8.95
CA ALA A 73 5.11 -18.49 8.04
C ALA A 73 4.34 -18.40 6.71
N ARG A 74 3.17 -17.75 6.69
CA ARG A 74 2.27 -17.77 5.53
C ARG A 74 1.88 -16.37 5.09
N GLU A 75 1.21 -15.61 5.94
CA GLU A 75 0.61 -14.32 5.55
C GLU A 75 1.69 -13.25 5.33
N GLY A 76 2.64 -13.05 6.24
CA GLY A 76 3.82 -12.20 6.03
C GLY A 76 4.86 -12.83 5.11
N ASN A 77 4.90 -14.18 5.03
CA ASN A 77 5.93 -14.95 4.32
C ASN A 77 7.37 -14.54 4.73
N TYR A 78 7.57 -14.21 6.01
CA TYR A 78 8.85 -13.73 6.50
C TYR A 78 9.88 -14.85 6.62
N LEU A 79 9.45 -16.04 7.05
CA LEU A 79 10.36 -17.15 7.36
C LEU A 79 11.09 -17.72 6.13
N SER A 80 10.67 -17.35 4.93
CA SER A 80 11.37 -17.66 3.67
C SER A 80 12.67 -16.86 3.49
N PHE A 81 12.90 -15.84 4.31
CA PHE A 81 14.01 -14.88 4.21
C PHE A 81 14.86 -14.86 5.48
N ARG A 82 15.10 -16.03 6.06
CA ARG A 82 16.04 -16.19 7.18
C ARG A 82 17.44 -15.77 6.78
N LEU A 83 18.15 -15.16 7.72
CA LEU A 83 19.59 -14.93 7.62
C LEU A 83 20.34 -16.28 7.65
N PRO A 84 21.62 -16.31 7.22
CA PRO A 84 22.41 -17.55 7.20
C PRO A 84 22.57 -18.24 8.57
N ASP A 85 22.44 -17.48 9.67
CA ASP A 85 22.49 -18.01 11.04
C ASP A 85 21.15 -18.62 11.51
N GLY A 86 20.12 -18.59 10.66
CA GLY A 86 18.79 -19.12 10.93
C GLY A 86 17.82 -18.12 11.55
N THR A 87 18.27 -16.94 11.98
CA THR A 87 17.39 -15.88 12.52
C THR A 87 16.56 -15.24 11.40
N CYS A 88 15.44 -14.61 11.76
CA CYS A 88 14.58 -13.85 10.86
C CYS A 88 14.16 -12.53 11.49
N PRO A 89 15.09 -11.58 11.67
CA PRO A 89 14.73 -10.25 12.10
C PRO A 89 13.92 -9.55 10.99
N VAL A 90 12.85 -8.89 11.38
CA VAL A 90 11.92 -8.16 10.51
C VAL A 90 11.81 -6.74 11.02
N LEU A 91 12.01 -5.77 10.13
CA LEU A 91 11.63 -4.38 10.37
C LEU A 91 10.14 -4.27 10.11
N GLU A 92 9.35 -4.02 11.15
CA GLU A 92 7.90 -4.22 11.08
C GLU A 92 7.16 -3.03 11.67
N ALA A 93 6.17 -2.53 10.92
CA ALA A 93 5.26 -1.51 11.37
C ALA A 93 3.85 -2.09 11.59
N HIS A 94 3.17 -1.59 12.62
CA HIS A 94 1.87 -2.10 13.01
C HIS A 94 1.00 -0.99 13.60
N MET A 95 -0.30 -0.99 13.29
CA MET A 95 -1.29 -0.12 13.93
C MET A 95 -2.17 -0.94 14.88
N PRO A 96 -1.90 -0.96 16.21
CA PRO A 96 -2.53 -1.92 17.11
C PRO A 96 -4.06 -1.84 17.21
N SER A 97 -4.64 -0.67 16.97
CA SER A 97 -6.08 -0.42 17.00
C SER A 97 -6.77 -0.70 15.66
N VAL A 98 -6.02 -1.13 14.63
CA VAL A 98 -6.52 -1.43 13.30
C VAL A 98 -6.37 -2.91 13.03
N LYS A 99 -7.45 -3.54 12.58
CA LYS A 99 -7.44 -4.96 12.23
C LYS A 99 -6.55 -5.19 11.00
N ALA A 100 -5.61 -6.13 11.11
CA ALA A 100 -4.71 -6.54 10.02
C ALA A 100 -4.01 -5.35 9.34
N SER A 101 -3.18 -4.66 10.12
CA SER A 101 -2.43 -3.46 9.74
C SER A 101 -0.93 -3.66 9.87
N ARG A 102 -0.47 -4.91 9.72
CA ARG A 102 0.94 -5.27 9.88
C ARG A 102 1.60 -5.31 8.52
N VAL A 103 2.66 -4.53 8.39
CA VAL A 103 3.54 -4.53 7.22
C VAL A 103 4.98 -4.63 7.71
N GLY A 104 5.83 -5.37 7.00
CA GLY A 104 7.20 -5.58 7.46
C GLY A 104 8.12 -6.06 6.37
N LEU A 105 9.42 -5.82 6.55
CA LEU A 105 10.49 -6.23 5.64
C LEU A 105 11.46 -7.13 6.40
N PRO A 106 11.54 -8.44 6.07
CA PRO A 106 12.57 -9.32 6.60
C PRO A 106 13.95 -8.78 6.23
N LEU A 107 14.87 -8.71 7.18
CA LEU A 107 16.19 -8.16 6.89
C LEU A 107 16.96 -9.03 5.89
N GLY A 108 16.77 -10.36 5.91
CA GLY A 108 17.32 -11.24 4.88
C GLY A 108 16.79 -10.97 3.47
N PHE A 109 15.58 -10.41 3.34
CA PHE A 109 15.01 -10.02 2.05
C PHE A 109 15.66 -8.74 1.50
N ILE A 110 15.87 -7.74 2.36
CA ILE A 110 16.46 -6.45 1.96
C ILE A 110 18.00 -6.44 2.01
N GLY A 111 18.66 -7.60 2.06
CA GLY A 111 20.13 -7.69 1.96
C GLY A 111 20.89 -7.61 3.29
N GLY A 112 20.25 -7.94 4.42
CA GLY A 112 20.88 -8.17 5.72
C GLY A 112 20.78 -7.02 6.72
N THR A 113 21.63 -7.07 7.74
CA THR A 113 21.64 -6.15 8.90
C THR A 113 22.69 -5.03 8.79
N GLY A 114 23.25 -4.78 7.61
CA GLY A 114 24.32 -3.79 7.47
C GLY A 114 23.82 -2.34 7.41
N GLY A 115 24.40 -1.47 8.24
CA GLY A 115 24.43 -0.02 8.13
C GLY A 115 23.14 0.74 8.48
N VAL A 116 23.18 2.05 8.27
CA VAL A 116 22.04 2.95 8.40
C VAL A 116 21.21 2.90 7.13
N ARG A 117 19.90 2.64 7.27
CA ARG A 117 18.95 2.51 6.17
C ARG A 117 17.83 3.51 6.30
N ARG A 118 17.39 4.04 5.16
CA ARG A 118 16.21 4.90 5.11
C ARG A 118 14.96 4.04 5.08
N VAL A 119 14.19 4.12 6.14
CA VAL A 119 12.89 3.47 6.30
C VAL A 119 11.81 4.51 6.07
N VAL A 120 10.82 4.19 5.24
CA VAL A 120 9.68 5.06 4.95
C VAL A 120 8.40 4.33 5.35
N LEU A 121 7.62 4.94 6.22
CA LEU A 121 6.26 4.50 6.57
C LEU A 121 5.25 5.46 5.96
N ASN A 122 4.24 4.94 5.30
CA ASN A 122 3.20 5.76 4.67
C ASN A 122 1.82 5.30 5.10
N TYR A 123 0.94 6.27 5.34
CA TYR A 123 -0.50 6.06 5.27
C TYR A 123 -1.09 7.06 4.27
N ALA A 124 -1.69 6.57 3.19
CA ALA A 124 -2.31 7.40 2.15
C ALA A 124 -3.54 6.71 1.54
N LYS A 125 -4.66 7.43 1.41
CA LYS A 125 -5.97 6.90 1.04
C LYS A 125 -6.41 5.75 1.98
N THR A 126 -6.10 4.51 1.59
CA THR A 126 -6.38 3.30 2.35
C THR A 126 -5.13 2.44 2.58
N HIS A 127 -4.00 2.80 2.00
CA HIS A 127 -2.77 2.04 2.03
C HIS A 127 -1.96 2.37 3.27
N PHE A 128 -1.44 1.35 3.94
CA PHE A 128 -0.42 1.45 4.95
C PHE A 128 0.79 0.63 4.50
N SER A 129 1.93 1.28 4.31
CA SER A 129 3.12 0.64 3.74
C SER A 129 4.39 0.96 4.52
N ILE A 130 5.37 0.06 4.38
CA ILE A 130 6.75 0.22 4.80
C ILE A 130 7.67 -0.02 3.61
N ALA A 131 8.67 0.84 3.43
CA ALA A 131 9.66 0.71 2.38
C ALA A 131 11.08 0.95 2.90
N ALA A 132 12.04 0.21 2.38
CA ALA A 132 13.49 0.38 2.60
C ALA A 132 14.26 -0.24 1.43
N ASP A 133 15.37 0.37 1.03
CA ASP A 133 16.28 -0.12 -0.04
C ASP A 133 15.60 -0.48 -1.37
N GLY A 134 14.58 0.27 -1.76
CA GLY A 134 13.83 0.02 -2.99
C GLY A 134 12.84 -1.15 -2.89
N HIS A 135 12.69 -1.72 -1.70
CA HIS A 135 11.72 -2.77 -1.39
C HIS A 135 10.56 -2.25 -0.54
N MET A 136 9.41 -2.91 -0.65
CA MET A 136 8.19 -2.47 0.03
C MET A 136 7.29 -3.63 0.47
N ASP A 137 6.56 -3.39 1.56
CA ASP A 137 5.37 -4.14 1.93
C ASP A 137 4.20 -3.18 2.15
N ASP A 138 3.00 -3.61 1.77
CA ASP A 138 1.77 -2.84 1.80
C ASP A 138 0.58 -3.70 2.24
N ASP A 139 -0.34 -3.07 2.96
CA ASP A 139 -1.68 -3.57 3.22
C ASP A 139 -2.71 -2.42 3.14
N MET A 140 -3.98 -2.77 2.96
CA MET A 140 -5.07 -1.81 2.79
C MET A 140 -6.03 -1.87 3.97
N LEU A 141 -6.23 -0.74 4.65
CA LEU A 141 -7.11 -0.67 5.81
C LEU A 141 -8.59 -0.82 5.42
N LEU A 142 -9.40 -1.41 6.31
CA LEU A 142 -10.86 -1.43 6.20
C LEU A 142 -11.55 -0.27 6.94
N GLN A 143 -10.75 0.56 7.57
CA GLN A 143 -11.17 1.67 8.41
C GLN A 143 -10.13 2.79 8.25
N PRO A 144 -10.48 4.05 8.58
CA PRO A 144 -9.50 5.12 8.63
C PRO A 144 -8.34 4.79 9.57
N CYS A 145 -7.15 5.30 9.24
CA CYS A 145 -6.02 5.28 10.16
C CYS A 145 -6.41 5.98 11.49
N PRO A 146 -5.98 5.45 12.64
CA PRO A 146 -6.08 6.17 13.90
C PRO A 146 -5.39 7.52 13.78
N PRO A 147 -5.87 8.56 14.47
CA PRO A 147 -5.26 9.88 14.37
C PRO A 147 -3.79 9.87 14.80
N ALA A 148 -2.90 10.33 13.91
CA ALA A 148 -1.47 10.41 14.16
C ALA A 148 -1.11 11.79 14.73
N ASP A 149 -0.62 11.83 15.98
CA ASP A 149 -0.15 13.06 16.62
C ASP A 149 1.39 13.09 16.61
N PRO A 150 2.02 13.84 15.70
CA PRO A 150 3.48 13.89 15.59
C PRO A 150 4.16 14.49 16.82
N GLU A 151 3.48 15.33 17.61
CA GLU A 151 4.04 15.88 18.86
C GLU A 151 4.16 14.81 19.95
N LYS A 152 3.36 13.74 19.85
CA LYS A 152 3.43 12.58 20.74
C LYS A 152 4.36 11.48 20.25
N ALA A 153 4.97 11.64 19.08
CA ALA A 153 5.92 10.68 18.54
C ALA A 153 7.11 10.47 19.47
N ARG A 154 7.59 9.24 19.57
CA ARG A 154 8.75 8.89 20.41
C ARG A 154 9.73 8.05 19.63
N ILE A 155 10.99 8.49 19.65
CA ILE A 155 12.13 7.64 19.31
C ILE A 155 12.50 6.86 20.57
N LEU A 156 12.40 5.53 20.49
CA LEU A 156 12.58 4.62 21.63
C LEU A 156 13.89 3.85 21.58
N SER A 157 14.60 3.88 20.44
CA SER A 157 15.88 3.22 20.24
C SER A 157 16.94 4.19 19.72
N ALA A 158 18.19 4.04 20.22
CA ALA A 158 19.36 4.74 19.71
C ALA A 158 19.76 4.34 18.27
N ARG A 159 19.13 3.31 17.70
CA ARG A 159 19.26 2.92 16.30
C ARG A 159 18.62 3.92 15.36
N VAL A 160 17.54 4.58 15.79
CA VAL A 160 16.90 5.63 15.00
C VAL A 160 17.75 6.89 15.11
N LYS A 161 18.54 7.18 14.09
CA LYS A 161 19.44 8.34 14.03
C LYS A 161 18.68 9.61 13.67
N LYS A 162 17.57 9.46 12.95
CA LYS A 162 16.73 10.56 12.49
C LYS A 162 15.30 10.08 12.28
N ALA A 163 14.32 10.93 12.55
CA ALA A 163 12.92 10.73 12.20
C ALA A 163 12.32 12.04 11.70
N GLU A 164 11.60 11.98 10.58
CA GLU A 164 10.94 13.12 9.95
C GLU A 164 9.49 12.73 9.69
N PHE A 165 8.55 13.56 10.15
CA PHE A 165 7.13 13.39 9.90
C PHE A 165 6.65 14.47 8.92
N SER A 166 5.88 14.06 7.91
CA SER A 166 5.21 14.99 6.99
C SER A 166 3.73 14.63 6.83
N THR A 167 2.89 15.67 6.83
CA THR A 167 1.49 15.61 6.40
C THR A 167 1.24 16.79 5.44
N PRO A 168 0.56 16.61 4.29
CA PRO A 168 0.00 15.36 3.76
C PRO A 168 1.03 14.25 3.56
N ALA A 169 0.56 13.02 3.29
CA ALA A 169 1.44 11.98 2.80
C ALA A 169 2.17 12.44 1.53
N ASP A 170 3.37 11.91 1.30
CA ASP A 170 4.12 12.11 0.07
C ASP A 170 3.22 11.78 -1.14
N PRO A 171 3.17 12.60 -2.21
CA PRO A 171 2.49 12.25 -3.46
C PRO A 171 2.86 10.85 -3.97
N ASP A 172 4.07 10.40 -3.65
CA ASP A 172 4.61 9.13 -4.06
C ASP A 172 4.37 7.97 -3.06
N ALA A 173 3.59 8.20 -2.00
CA ALA A 173 3.34 7.26 -0.91
C ALA A 173 2.56 5.99 -1.30
N LEU A 174 1.87 5.98 -2.45
CA LEU A 174 1.09 4.83 -2.89
C LEU A 174 1.99 3.74 -3.50
N PRO A 175 1.73 2.46 -3.18
CA PRO A 175 2.55 1.31 -3.55
C PRO A 175 2.28 0.85 -5.00
N LEU A 176 2.22 1.78 -5.95
CA LEU A 176 1.88 1.50 -7.34
C LEU A 176 3.13 1.58 -8.21
N VAL A 177 3.26 0.63 -9.13
CA VAL A 177 4.14 0.81 -10.29
C VAL A 177 3.65 2.05 -11.03
N LYS A 178 4.50 3.06 -11.19
CA LYS A 178 4.12 4.33 -11.86
C LYS A 178 4.57 4.37 -13.30
N ASP A 179 5.75 3.81 -13.53
CA ASP A 179 6.38 3.78 -14.83
C ASP A 179 6.45 2.34 -15.33
N VAL A 180 6.41 2.19 -16.64
CA VAL A 180 6.59 0.88 -17.29
C VAL A 180 8.03 0.39 -17.05
N ARG A 181 8.19 -0.87 -16.64
CA ARG A 181 9.48 -1.48 -16.31
C ARG A 181 9.69 -2.78 -17.09
N PRO A 182 10.80 -2.94 -17.82
CA PRO A 182 11.14 -4.21 -18.45
C PRO A 182 11.34 -5.31 -17.41
N ILE A 183 10.77 -6.50 -17.66
CA ILE A 183 10.99 -7.70 -16.85
C ILE A 183 12.22 -8.41 -17.40
N ALA A 184 13.32 -8.37 -16.64
CA ALA A 184 14.62 -8.90 -17.09
C ALA A 184 14.69 -10.43 -17.23
N ARG A 185 13.70 -11.16 -16.70
CA ARG A 185 13.66 -12.63 -16.68
C ARG A 185 12.42 -13.15 -17.39
N SER A 186 12.45 -14.43 -17.77
CA SER A 186 11.26 -15.12 -18.28
C SER A 186 10.07 -14.97 -17.32
N VAL A 187 8.87 -14.79 -17.88
CA VAL A 187 7.62 -14.76 -17.09
C VAL A 187 7.12 -16.16 -16.72
N GLN A 188 7.79 -17.22 -17.18
CA GLN A 188 7.49 -18.58 -16.74
C GLN A 188 7.82 -18.73 -15.25
N TYR A 189 6.82 -19.06 -14.43
CA TYR A 189 6.92 -19.09 -12.96
C TYR A 189 7.26 -17.75 -12.30
N TRP A 190 7.04 -16.64 -13.02
CA TRP A 190 7.29 -15.32 -12.49
C TRP A 190 6.27 -14.93 -11.43
N THR A 191 6.76 -14.17 -10.46
CA THR A 191 5.96 -13.45 -9.47
C THR A 191 6.38 -11.98 -9.51
N PRO A 192 5.49 -11.07 -9.10
CA PRO A 192 5.84 -9.67 -8.96
C PRO A 192 7.03 -9.47 -8.02
N GLY A 193 7.63 -8.27 -8.10
CA GLY A 193 8.66 -7.85 -7.16
C GLY A 193 8.16 -7.80 -5.71
N ASP A 194 9.10 -7.60 -4.81
CA ASP A 194 8.94 -7.66 -3.35
C ASP A 194 8.62 -9.04 -2.78
N HIS A 195 8.88 -9.21 -1.48
CA HIS A 195 8.40 -10.38 -0.79
C HIS A 195 6.88 -10.27 -0.58
N ASN A 196 6.25 -11.44 -0.45
CA ASN A 196 4.81 -11.53 -0.14
C ASN A 196 3.87 -11.00 -1.25
N ALA A 197 4.26 -11.19 -2.51
CA ALA A 197 3.47 -10.87 -3.69
C ALA A 197 3.39 -12.06 -4.65
N TRP A 198 2.18 -12.37 -5.14
CA TRP A 198 1.93 -13.45 -6.08
C TRP A 198 0.98 -13.04 -7.20
N VAL A 199 1.01 -13.84 -8.25
CA VAL A 199 0.04 -13.80 -9.34
C VAL A 199 -1.17 -14.64 -8.90
N GLY A 200 -2.31 -13.97 -8.66
CA GLY A 200 -3.60 -14.62 -8.49
C GLY A 200 -4.22 -15.01 -9.83
N ASP A 201 -5.55 -15.00 -9.91
CA ASP A 201 -6.26 -15.26 -11.16
C ASP A 201 -5.81 -14.30 -12.28
N VAL A 202 -5.77 -14.81 -13.51
CA VAL A 202 -5.28 -14.09 -14.70
C VAL A 202 -6.42 -13.86 -15.70
N ALA A 203 -6.39 -12.69 -16.33
CA ALA A 203 -7.23 -12.32 -17.47
C ALA A 203 -6.36 -11.85 -18.64
N LEU A 204 -6.66 -12.32 -19.85
CA LEU A 204 -5.80 -12.17 -21.04
C LEU A 204 -6.51 -11.35 -22.11
N GLY A 205 -5.82 -10.39 -22.72
CA GLY A 205 -6.33 -9.59 -23.84
C GLY A 205 -5.25 -9.29 -24.86
N PHE A 206 -5.63 -9.05 -26.11
CA PHE A 206 -4.72 -8.55 -27.14
C PHE A 206 -5.23 -7.18 -27.61
N HIS A 207 -4.35 -6.18 -27.59
CA HIS A 207 -4.70 -4.81 -27.98
C HIS A 207 -3.50 -4.11 -28.61
N LYS A 208 -3.73 -3.40 -29.72
CA LYS A 208 -2.70 -2.59 -30.41
C LYS A 208 -1.35 -3.30 -30.60
N GLY A 209 -1.40 -4.56 -31.01
CA GLY A 209 -0.19 -5.35 -31.32
C GLY A 209 0.53 -5.93 -30.09
N ARG A 210 -0.08 -5.85 -28.90
CA ARG A 210 0.49 -6.38 -27.66
C ARG A 210 -0.45 -7.38 -27.01
N PHE A 211 0.13 -8.41 -26.41
CA PHE A 211 -0.55 -9.37 -25.55
C PHE A 211 -0.46 -8.89 -24.10
N HIS A 212 -1.61 -8.65 -23.48
CA HIS A 212 -1.77 -8.13 -22.12
C HIS A 212 -2.18 -9.27 -21.19
N VAL A 213 -1.49 -9.37 -20.06
CA VAL A 213 -1.80 -10.26 -18.95
C VAL A 213 -2.15 -9.36 -17.76
N PHE A 214 -3.43 -9.32 -17.43
CA PHE A 214 -3.92 -8.73 -16.19
C PHE A 214 -4.01 -9.82 -15.14
N TYR A 215 -3.62 -9.54 -13.92
CA TYR A 215 -3.71 -10.52 -12.83
C TYR A 215 -4.14 -9.87 -11.53
N LEU A 216 -4.84 -10.63 -10.70
CA LEU A 216 -5.10 -10.22 -9.33
C LEU A 216 -3.79 -10.21 -8.57
N TYR A 217 -3.33 -9.03 -8.17
CA TYR A 217 -2.16 -8.87 -7.32
C TYR A 217 -2.49 -9.39 -5.93
N ASP A 218 -2.00 -10.58 -5.61
CA ASP A 218 -2.28 -11.25 -4.33
C ASP A 218 -1.13 -11.01 -3.36
N ARG A 219 -1.45 -10.46 -2.20
CA ARG A 219 -0.54 -10.38 -1.06
C ARG A 219 -1.10 -11.20 0.09
N ARG A 220 -0.22 -11.70 0.95
CA ARG A 220 -0.54 -12.45 2.16
C ARG A 220 -1.40 -13.70 1.93
N HIS A 221 -1.32 -14.34 0.77
CA HIS A 221 -2.16 -15.48 0.38
C HIS A 221 -3.65 -15.21 0.61
N HIS A 222 -4.17 -14.15 -0.01
CA HIS A 222 -5.56 -13.69 0.13
C HIS A 222 -5.91 -13.14 1.54
N ALA A 223 -4.93 -12.94 2.44
CA ALA A 223 -5.19 -12.45 3.80
C ALA A 223 -5.12 -10.92 3.96
N SER A 224 -4.70 -10.17 2.94
CA SER A 224 -4.72 -8.70 2.98
C SER A 224 -6.11 -8.16 3.29
N LYS A 225 -6.15 -6.91 3.78
CA LYS A 225 -7.39 -6.21 4.10
C LYS A 225 -8.23 -6.99 5.10
N ALA A 226 -7.57 -7.49 6.15
CA ALA A 226 -8.18 -8.32 7.19
C ALA A 226 -8.93 -9.56 6.67
N GLY A 227 -8.39 -10.21 5.64
CA GLY A 227 -8.97 -11.39 4.99
C GLY A 227 -9.97 -11.09 3.88
N ALA A 228 -10.16 -9.81 3.51
CA ALA A 228 -11.02 -9.42 2.38
C ALA A 228 -10.31 -9.49 1.01
N ALA A 229 -9.16 -10.16 0.94
CA ALA A 229 -8.28 -10.32 -0.22
C ALA A 229 -7.44 -9.09 -0.57
N GLY A 230 -8.05 -7.90 -0.63
CA GLY A 230 -7.36 -6.70 -1.08
C GLY A 230 -6.83 -6.80 -2.52
N HIS A 231 -7.51 -7.57 -3.38
CA HIS A 231 -7.08 -7.79 -4.76
C HIS A 231 -7.29 -6.55 -5.62
N CYS A 232 -6.30 -6.25 -6.46
CA CYS A 232 -6.34 -5.24 -7.51
C CYS A 232 -5.80 -5.82 -8.82
N PHE A 233 -6.06 -5.19 -9.96
CA PHE A 233 -5.49 -5.65 -11.23
C PHE A 233 -4.11 -5.04 -11.45
N ALA A 234 -3.08 -5.88 -11.37
CA ALA A 234 -1.76 -5.58 -11.88
C ALA A 234 -1.62 -6.08 -13.33
N HIS A 235 -0.59 -5.62 -14.04
CA HIS A 235 -0.55 -5.70 -15.49
C HIS A 235 0.86 -5.90 -16.02
N ILE A 236 1.04 -6.91 -16.87
CA ILE A 236 2.23 -7.07 -17.72
C ILE A 236 1.78 -7.19 -19.19
N SER A 237 2.64 -6.81 -20.14
CA SER A 237 2.36 -7.05 -21.57
C SER A 237 3.62 -7.32 -22.38
N SER A 238 3.44 -7.94 -23.54
CA SER A 238 4.52 -8.25 -24.47
C SER A 238 4.07 -8.09 -25.92
N ALA A 239 5.00 -7.70 -26.80
CA ALA A 239 4.77 -7.67 -28.25
C ALA A 239 5.12 -9.00 -28.95
N ASP A 240 5.89 -9.88 -28.30
CA ASP A 240 6.46 -11.09 -28.91
C ASP A 240 6.37 -12.35 -28.02
N LEU A 241 5.72 -12.24 -26.85
CA LEU A 241 5.60 -13.26 -25.80
C LEU A 241 6.95 -13.68 -25.17
N VAL A 242 8.04 -12.99 -25.50
CA VAL A 242 9.39 -13.27 -24.99
C VAL A 242 9.86 -12.14 -24.08
N HIS A 243 9.75 -10.89 -24.53
CA HIS A 243 10.13 -9.70 -23.78
C HIS A 243 8.89 -9.06 -23.17
N TRP A 244 8.90 -8.92 -21.84
CA TRP A 244 7.72 -8.49 -21.08
C TRP A 244 8.01 -7.18 -20.36
N ASP A 245 7.00 -6.33 -20.31
CA ASP A 245 7.00 -5.09 -19.56
C ASP A 245 5.95 -5.17 -18.46
N GLU A 246 6.32 -4.81 -17.23
CA GLU A 246 5.41 -4.56 -16.12
C GLU A 246 4.90 -3.11 -16.20
N HIS A 247 3.59 -2.94 -16.07
CA HIS A 247 2.89 -1.66 -16.21
C HIS A 247 2.36 -1.21 -14.84
N PRO A 248 1.91 0.05 -14.74
CA PRO A 248 1.06 0.46 -13.63
C PRO A 248 -0.10 -0.49 -13.41
N HIS A 249 -0.59 -0.57 -12.17
CA HIS A 249 -1.80 -1.34 -11.88
C HIS A 249 -2.95 -0.81 -12.75
N ALA A 250 -3.53 -1.68 -13.55
CA ALA A 250 -4.66 -1.34 -14.42
C ALA A 250 -5.86 -0.90 -13.58
N VAL A 251 -6.13 -1.56 -12.44
CA VAL A 251 -7.21 -1.14 -11.56
C VAL A 251 -6.75 -1.19 -10.11
N PRO A 252 -6.15 -0.10 -9.58
CA PRO A 252 -5.69 -0.06 -8.20
C PRO A 252 -6.86 0.03 -7.22
N ILE A 253 -6.62 -0.34 -5.97
CA ILE A 253 -7.53 -0.02 -4.87
C ILE A 253 -7.32 1.45 -4.50
N GLU A 254 -8.40 2.20 -4.47
CA GLU A 254 -8.42 3.63 -4.12
C GLU A 254 -9.35 3.90 -2.96
N ASN A 255 -10.33 3.02 -2.76
CA ASN A 255 -11.31 3.13 -1.69
C ASN A 255 -11.21 1.93 -0.74
N TRP A 256 -11.44 2.18 0.55
CA TRP A 256 -11.37 1.13 1.57
C TRP A 256 -12.40 -0.01 1.35
N TRP A 257 -13.45 0.21 0.57
CA TRP A 257 -14.48 -0.81 0.31
C TRP A 257 -14.17 -1.64 -0.96
N GLU A 258 -13.14 -1.29 -1.72
CA GLU A 258 -12.74 -2.01 -2.93
C GLU A 258 -11.94 -3.28 -2.61
N THR A 259 -12.27 -4.34 -3.33
CA THR A 259 -11.48 -5.56 -3.52
C THR A 259 -12.04 -6.22 -4.78
N LEU A 260 -11.17 -6.58 -5.71
CA LEU A 260 -11.59 -6.90 -7.07
C LEU A 260 -11.59 -8.41 -7.29
N GLY A 261 -12.61 -8.89 -7.97
CA GLY A 261 -12.67 -10.24 -8.53
C GLY A 261 -12.10 -10.29 -9.94
N THR A 262 -11.81 -11.50 -10.40
CA THR A 262 -11.33 -11.79 -11.75
C THR A 262 -12.28 -11.22 -12.80
N GLY A 263 -11.71 -10.84 -13.93
CA GLY A 263 -12.38 -10.09 -14.96
C GLY A 263 -12.06 -10.62 -16.35
N THR A 264 -12.58 -9.93 -17.36
CA THR A 264 -12.40 -10.26 -18.77
C THR A 264 -12.11 -8.97 -19.55
N PRO A 265 -10.94 -8.85 -20.19
CA PRO A 265 -10.69 -7.75 -21.10
C PRO A 265 -11.38 -7.98 -22.45
N PHE A 266 -11.80 -6.90 -23.11
CA PHE A 266 -12.37 -6.92 -24.44
C PHE A 266 -12.14 -5.58 -25.16
N GLU A 267 -12.06 -5.62 -26.48
CA GLU A 267 -12.02 -4.38 -27.28
C GLU A 267 -13.42 -3.91 -27.63
N TYR A 268 -13.64 -2.61 -27.52
CA TYR A 268 -14.85 -1.94 -28.01
C TYR A 268 -14.48 -0.52 -28.43
N ASP A 269 -14.94 -0.11 -29.62
CA ASP A 269 -14.70 1.23 -30.18
C ASP A 269 -13.21 1.64 -30.19
N GLY A 270 -12.32 0.70 -30.51
CA GLY A 270 -10.86 0.94 -30.57
C GLY A 270 -10.18 1.14 -29.22
N LYS A 271 -10.90 0.93 -28.10
CA LYS A 271 -10.39 1.02 -26.73
C LYS A 271 -10.39 -0.36 -26.07
N LEU A 272 -9.48 -0.54 -25.12
CA LEU A 272 -9.41 -1.74 -24.30
C LEU A 272 -10.25 -1.55 -23.03
N TYR A 273 -11.24 -2.41 -22.85
CA TYR A 273 -12.05 -2.50 -21.64
C TYR A 273 -11.58 -3.66 -20.79
N LEU A 274 -11.63 -3.50 -19.47
CA LEU A 274 -11.49 -4.59 -18.50
C LEU A 274 -12.74 -4.63 -17.64
N ALA A 275 -13.65 -5.57 -17.89
CA ALA A 275 -14.80 -5.81 -17.03
C ALA A 275 -14.39 -6.71 -15.86
N TYR A 276 -14.84 -6.39 -14.64
CA TYR A 276 -14.49 -7.14 -13.43
C TYR A 276 -15.57 -7.05 -12.36
N GLY A 277 -15.49 -7.93 -11.35
CA GLY A 277 -16.38 -7.91 -10.20
C GLY A 277 -15.85 -7.04 -9.06
N LEU A 278 -16.69 -6.19 -8.48
CA LEU A 278 -16.47 -5.57 -7.17
C LEU A 278 -16.95 -6.52 -6.07
N HIS A 279 -16.00 -7.05 -5.32
CA HIS A 279 -16.24 -7.93 -4.16
C HIS A 279 -16.45 -7.14 -2.86
N THR A 280 -17.06 -5.95 -2.93
CA THR A 280 -17.31 -5.03 -1.81
C THR A 280 -17.97 -5.67 -0.60
N SER A 281 -18.80 -6.71 -0.81
CA SER A 281 -19.44 -7.47 0.27
C SER A 281 -18.47 -8.21 1.20
N ARG A 282 -17.20 -8.36 0.80
CA ARG A 282 -16.10 -8.87 1.65
C ARG A 282 -15.58 -7.80 2.62
N CYS A 283 -15.75 -6.53 2.29
CA CYS A 283 -15.31 -5.37 3.09
C CYS A 283 -16.44 -4.82 3.98
N THR A 284 -17.66 -4.74 3.45
CA THR A 284 -18.82 -4.15 4.14
C THR A 284 -20.14 -4.73 3.65
N LYS A 285 -21.17 -4.71 4.49
CA LYS A 285 -22.56 -5.08 4.12
C LYS A 285 -23.47 -3.88 3.89
N ASP A 286 -22.94 -2.66 4.03
CA ASP A 286 -23.71 -1.42 3.82
C ASP A 286 -24.08 -1.28 2.33
N PRO A 287 -25.38 -1.28 1.98
CA PRO A 287 -25.84 -1.29 0.60
C PRO A 287 -25.57 0.01 -0.15
N LYS A 288 -25.07 1.07 0.51
CA LYS A 288 -24.70 2.31 -0.17
C LYS A 288 -23.43 2.19 -1.01
N TYR A 289 -22.60 1.16 -0.77
CA TYR A 289 -21.38 0.94 -1.54
C TYR A 289 -21.63 0.03 -2.74
N PRO A 290 -20.98 0.28 -3.90
CA PRO A 290 -21.24 -0.47 -5.12
C PRO A 290 -20.76 -1.92 -4.99
N ILE A 291 -21.45 -2.84 -5.65
CA ILE A 291 -21.15 -4.28 -5.69
C ILE A 291 -21.54 -4.86 -7.05
N GLY A 292 -20.85 -5.92 -7.49
CA GLY A 292 -21.18 -6.62 -8.72
C GLY A 292 -20.29 -6.20 -9.89
N ALA A 293 -20.77 -6.39 -11.12
CA ALA A 293 -19.97 -6.15 -12.31
C ALA A 293 -19.78 -4.65 -12.59
N THR A 294 -18.57 -4.27 -12.96
CA THR A 294 -18.18 -2.94 -13.43
C THR A 294 -17.07 -3.06 -14.47
N TYR A 295 -16.51 -1.96 -14.96
CA TYR A 295 -15.39 -1.99 -15.89
C TYR A 295 -14.44 -0.79 -15.73
N ALA A 296 -13.25 -0.92 -16.31
CA ALA A 296 -12.33 0.18 -16.56
C ALA A 296 -11.98 0.24 -18.04
N VAL A 297 -11.62 1.42 -18.54
CA VAL A 297 -11.37 1.69 -19.97
C VAL A 297 -9.98 2.29 -20.15
N SER A 298 -9.26 1.84 -21.18
CA SER A 298 -7.97 2.36 -21.59
C SER A 298 -7.93 2.63 -23.09
N GLU A 299 -7.37 3.79 -23.46
CA GLU A 299 -7.11 4.12 -24.86
C GLU A 299 -5.75 3.64 -25.34
N ASP A 300 -4.75 3.56 -24.45
CA ASP A 300 -3.37 3.15 -24.77
C ASP A 300 -3.06 1.70 -24.37
N GLY A 301 -3.99 1.04 -23.67
CA GLY A 301 -3.85 -0.32 -23.16
C GLY A 301 -3.01 -0.42 -21.87
N ILE A 302 -2.59 0.71 -21.29
CA ILE A 302 -1.71 0.80 -20.12
C ILE A 302 -2.42 1.55 -18.99
N HIS A 303 -2.96 2.74 -19.27
CA HIS A 303 -3.62 3.58 -18.27
C HIS A 303 -5.13 3.41 -18.37
N PHE A 304 -5.75 3.02 -17.27
CA PHE A 304 -7.17 2.69 -17.20
C PHE A 304 -7.92 3.67 -16.31
N THR A 305 -9.13 4.04 -16.75
CA THR A 305 -10.09 4.84 -15.98
C THR A 305 -11.27 3.96 -15.59
N LYS A 306 -11.56 3.84 -14.29
CA LYS A 306 -12.76 3.14 -13.77
C LYS A 306 -14.04 3.88 -14.21
N SER A 307 -15.10 3.13 -14.54
CA SER A 307 -16.42 3.68 -14.92
C SER A 307 -17.12 4.42 -13.79
#